data_AF-A0A6C2UPG2-F1
#
_entry.id   AF-A0A6C2UPG2-F1
#
_cell.length_a   1.000
_cell.length_b   1.000
_cell.length_c   1.000
_cell.angle_alpha   90.00
_cell.angle_beta   90.00
_cell.angle_gamma   90.00
#
_symmetry.space_group_name_H-M   'P 1'
#
loop_
_entity.id
_entity.type
_entity.pdbx_description
1 polymer ?
#
loop_
_entity_poly.entity_id
_entity_poly.type
_entity_poly.pdbx_seq_one_letter_code
_entity_poly.pdbx_strand_id
1 'polypeptide(L)' 'MEGVRNSVSIDWTRKENVKAKIRTMVKRILRKYGYPPDREEQATQTVLQQAELLCGDWAEE' A
#
# COMPACT_ATOMS: atom_id res chain seq x y z
N MET A 1 5.04 0.83 -30.58
CA MET A 1 5.03 0.07 -29.30
C MET A 1 5.43 0.95 -28.10
N GLU A 2 5.16 2.26 -28.10
CA GLU A 2 5.56 3.14 -26.97
C GLU A 2 4.47 3.34 -25.92
N GLY A 3 3.19 3.20 -26.27
CA GLY A 3 2.07 3.44 -25.34
C GLY A 3 2.04 2.49 -24.14
N VAL A 4 2.26 1.19 -24.37
CA VAL A 4 2.11 0.15 -23.33
C VAL A 4 3.18 0.25 -22.23
N ARG A 5 4.43 0.59 -22.60
CA ARG A 5 5.52 0.72 -21.61
C ARG A 5 5.30 1.91 -20.68
N ASN A 6 4.72 2.99 -21.20
CA ASN A 6 4.47 4.20 -20.44
C ASN A 6 3.27 4.04 -19.48
N SER A 7 2.18 3.43 -19.96
CA SER A 7 1.01 3.15 -19.10
C SER A 7 1.31 2.13 -18.00
N VAL A 8 2.09 1.08 -18.28
CA VAL A 8 2.53 0.11 -17.24
C VAL A 8 3.39 0.78 -16.16
N SER A 9 4.28 1.70 -16.55
CA SER A 9 5.12 2.46 -15.61
C SER A 9 4.29 3.39 -14.70
N ILE A 10 3.26 4.04 -15.27
CA ILE A 10 2.34 4.93 -14.55
C ILE A 10 1.50 4.13 -13.53
N ASP A 11 0.98 2.98 -13.95
CA ASP A 11 0.15 2.14 -13.08
C ASP A 11 0.94 1.58 -11.89
N TRP A 12 2.19 1.16 -12.13
CA TRP A 12 3.10 0.72 -11.08
C TRP A 12 3.46 1.85 -10.12
N THR A 13 3.80 3.02 -10.65
CA THR A 13 4.10 4.22 -9.83
C THR A 13 2.91 4.61 -8.97
N ARG A 14 1.68 4.49 -9.48
CA ARG A 14 0.45 4.74 -8.73
C ARG A 14 0.28 3.73 -7.59
N LYS A 15 0.50 2.43 -7.85
CA LYS A 15 0.45 1.37 -6.82
C LYS A 15 1.48 1.59 -5.71
N GLU A 16 2.72 1.93 -6.05
CA GLU A 16 3.77 2.21 -5.06
C GLU A 16 3.43 3.43 -4.19
N ASN A 17 2.91 4.51 -4.80
CA ASN A 17 2.44 5.69 -4.07
C ASN A 17 1.30 5.36 -3.09
N VAL A 18 0.35 4.51 -3.49
CA VAL A 18 -0.74 4.07 -2.62
C VAL A 18 -0.20 3.23 -1.45
N LYS A 19 0.70 2.27 -1.71
CA LYS A 19 1.34 1.48 -0.65
C LYS A 19 2.12 2.35 0.35
N ALA A 20 2.84 3.37 -0.13
CA ALA A 20 3.57 4.31 0.72
C ALA A 20 2.64 5.16 1.60
N LYS A 21 1.50 5.63 1.06
CA LYS A 21 0.48 6.35 1.83
C LYS A 21 -0.14 5.47 2.92
N ILE A 22 -0.48 4.22 2.60
CA ILE A 22 -1.06 3.27 3.56
C ILE A 22 -0.07 3.00 4.70
N ARG A 23 1.20 2.72 4.38
CA ARG A 23 2.26 2.55 5.41
C ARG A 23 2.33 3.74 6.37
N THR A 24 2.29 4.96 5.84
CA THR A 24 2.38 6.18 6.67
C THR A 24 1.15 6.34 7.56
N MET A 25 -0.05 6.06 7.04
CA MET A 25 -1.29 6.12 7.83
C MET A 25 -1.31 5.07 8.94
N VAL A 26 -0.94 3.82 8.63
CA VAL A 26 -0.89 2.73 9.61
C VAL A 26 0.11 3.03 10.72
N LYS A 27 1.32 3.48 10.39
CA LYS A 27 2.31 3.91 11.39
C LYS A 27 1.80 5.04 12.29
N ARG A 28 1.10 6.04 11.72
CA ARG A 28 0.49 7.13 12.51
C ARG A 28 -0.58 6.60 13.48
N ILE A 29 -1.41 5.68 13.02
CA ILE A 29 -2.46 5.05 13.83
C ILE A 29 -1.81 4.25 14.98
N LEU A 30 -0.85 3.38 14.68
CA LEU A 30 -0.17 2.54 15.66
C LEU A 30 0.54 3.38 16.73
N ARG A 31 1.27 4.44 16.34
CA ARG A 31 1.88 5.38 17.28
C ARG A 31 0.84 6.11 18.15
N LYS A 32 -0.33 6.47 17.60
CA LYS A 32 -1.42 7.10 18.36
C LYS A 32 -1.99 6.18 19.44
N TYR A 33 -2.01 4.87 19.20
CA TYR A 33 -2.50 3.85 20.14
C TYR A 33 -1.40 3.24 21.02
N GLY A 34 -0.17 3.77 20.99
CA GLY A 34 0.93 3.29 21.84
C GLY A 34 1.45 1.90 21.47
N TYR A 35 1.32 1.49 20.20
CA TYR A 35 1.82 0.20 19.76
C TYR A 35 3.36 0.13 19.84
N PRO A 36 3.93 -0.97 20.38
CA PRO A 36 5.37 -1.16 20.41
C PRO A 36 5.92 -1.36 18.99
N PRO A 37 7.14 -0.87 18.69
CA PRO A 37 7.73 -0.92 17.35
C PRO A 37 7.87 -2.34 16.81
N ASP A 38 8.06 -3.32 17.69
CA ASP A 38 8.13 -4.75 17.37
C ASP A 38 6.86 -5.27 16.69
N ARG A 39 5.69 -4.77 17.12
CA ARG A 39 4.37 -5.14 16.57
C ARG A 39 3.90 -4.17 15.49
N GLU A 40 4.57 -3.04 15.31
CA GLU A 40 4.25 -2.06 14.27
C GLU A 40 4.48 -2.65 12.88
N GLU A 41 5.58 -3.39 12.71
CA GLU A 41 5.93 -3.99 11.43
C GLU A 41 4.92 -5.06 11.02
N GLN A 42 4.56 -5.98 11.93
CA GLN A 42 3.56 -7.01 11.65
C GLN A 42 2.19 -6.39 11.29
N ALA A 43 1.72 -5.43 12.08
CA ALA A 43 0.45 -4.75 11.79
C ALA A 43 0.48 -4.01 10.44
N THR A 44 1.62 -3.38 10.11
CA THR A 44 1.80 -2.72 8.81
C THR A 44 1.78 -3.72 7.66
N GLN A 45 2.42 -4.89 7.80
CA GLN A 45 2.37 -5.94 6.79
C GLN A 45 0.96 -6.50 6.60
N THR A 46 0.22 -6.76 7.68
CA THR A 46 -1.16 -7.25 7.59
C THR A 46 -2.07 -6.26 6.86
N VAL A 47 -1.98 -4.96 7.18
CA VAL A 47 -2.81 -3.95 6.51
C VAL A 47 -2.41 -3.79 5.03
N LEU A 48 -1.13 -3.93 4.70
CA LEU A 48 -0.69 -3.94 3.31
C LEU A 48 -1.21 -5.16 2.54
N GLN A 49 -1.17 -6.36 3.13
CA GLN A 49 -1.75 -7.56 2.52
C GLN A 49 -3.25 -7.41 2.32
N GLN A 50 -3.98 -6.90 3.32
CA GLN A 50 -5.41 -6.62 3.19
C GLN A 50 -5.70 -5.58 2.11
N ALA A 51 -4.90 -4.51 2.05
CA ALA A 51 -5.02 -3.49 1.01
C ALA A 51 -4.67 -4.03 -0.39
N GLU A 52 -3.70 -4.94 -0.51
CA GLU A 52 -3.39 -5.62 -1.78
C GLU A 52 -4.51 -6.56 -2.21
N LEU A 53 -5.13 -7.30 -1.28
CA LEU A 53 -6.29 -8.14 -1.57
C LEU A 53 -7.50 -7.30 -2.00
N LEU A 54 -7.74 -6.19 -1.31
CA LEU A 54 -8.79 -5.25 -1.70
C LEU A 54 -8.48 -4.62 -3.05
N CYS A 55 -7.25 -4.16 -3.29
CA CYS A 55 -6.85 -3.45 -4.52
C CYS A 55 -6.65 -4.39 -5.73
N GLY A 56 -6.44 -5.69 -5.52
CA GLY A 56 -6.47 -6.71 -6.57
C GLY A 56 -7.80 -6.77 -7.31
N ASP A 57 -8.88 -6.31 -6.67
CA ASP A 57 -10.23 -6.20 -7.24
C ASP A 57 -10.45 -4.85 -7.99
N TRP A 58 -9.56 -3.86 -7.83
CA TRP A 58 -9.74 -2.49 -8.37
C TRP A 58 -9.08 -2.31 -9.74
N ALA A 59 -8.66 -3.41 -10.37
CA ALA A 59 -8.12 -3.45 -11.72
C ALA A 59 -9.10 -4.05 -12.74
N GLU A 60 -10.33 -4.36 -12.33
CA GLU A 60 -11.43 -4.72 -13.23
C GLU A 60 -12.46 -3.57 -13.30
N GLU A 61 -12.07 -2.48 -13.98
CA GLU A 61 -12.95 -1.69 -14.86
C GLU A 61 -12.12 -1.09 -16.02
#